data_AF-A0A3N2C1S5-F1
#
_entry.id   AF-A0A3N2C1S5-F1
#
_cell.length_a   1.000
_cell.length_b   1.000
_cell.length_c   1.000
_cell.angle_alpha   90.00
_cell.angle_beta   90.00
_cell.angle_gamma   90.00
#
_symmetry.space_group_name_H-M   'P 1'
#
loop_
_entity.id
_entity.type
_entity.pdbx_description
1 polymer ?
#
loop_
_entity_poly.entity_id
_entity_poly.type
_entity_poly.pdbx_seq_one_letter_code
_entity_poly.pdbx_strand_id
1 'polypeptide(L)'
;MTARTSMTRRRRQIGVLALAGSAALALSACTTPGSAFPDAAAQQSYMQDLAEARFELLSAQIGQAPDVIGSAYVHAVSGDLESHENDSVVLFGDPTSSFSQDKGSADGDTVDIYHLPGAAYDLLLLGGELKELAPTEWVAVQTQYVAEEDAEGSLGPACVYPGISIACDIYTAVEATRSSKEGVLSSVVVSMRNDGSSQISTSASLESVLAVGTLFDLPDDLVSSFSEDDLATLLPVTIFQNAEGGLVKMELSGTVESETKLQLQAGFEVSGTSTLEDLPTEPSGFDVTAIPAADQAAFWDRIEELRK
;
A
#
# COMPACT_ATOMS: atom_id res chain seq x y z
N MET A 1 -69.56 -82.79 -24.20
CA MET A 1 -68.52 -82.61 -23.17
C MET A 1 -68.55 -81.17 -22.71
N THR A 2 -68.49 -81.00 -21.39
CA THR A 2 -68.91 -79.86 -20.57
C THR A 2 -68.18 -78.54 -20.81
N ALA A 3 -68.96 -77.47 -21.00
CA ALA A 3 -68.56 -76.09 -20.76
C ALA A 3 -68.48 -75.83 -19.24
N ARG A 4 -67.46 -75.06 -18.79
CA ARG A 4 -67.41 -74.46 -17.45
C ARG A 4 -67.11 -72.97 -17.56
N THR A 5 -68.05 -72.22 -17.01
CA THR A 5 -68.05 -70.82 -16.57
C THR A 5 -67.06 -70.60 -15.41
N SER A 6 -66.43 -69.42 -15.32
CA SER A 6 -66.68 -68.45 -14.23
C SER A 6 -65.75 -67.22 -14.27
N MET A 7 -66.32 -66.11 -13.82
CA MET A 7 -65.80 -64.74 -13.69
C MET A 7 -64.81 -64.57 -12.52
N THR A 8 -63.91 -63.59 -12.56
CA THR A 8 -63.83 -62.33 -11.76
C THR A 8 -62.32 -62.04 -11.52
N ARG A 9 -61.75 -60.84 -11.30
CA ARG A 9 -62.19 -59.51 -10.86
C ARG A 9 -61.07 -58.49 -11.19
N ARG A 10 -61.49 -57.24 -11.39
CA ARG A 10 -60.74 -55.97 -11.51
C ARG A 10 -59.40 -55.84 -10.76
N ARG A 11 -58.44 -55.16 -11.40
CA ARG A 11 -57.76 -53.98 -10.81
C ARG A 11 -57.37 -52.99 -11.91
N ARG A 12 -57.97 -51.79 -11.83
CA ARG A 12 -57.56 -50.57 -12.54
C ARG A 12 -56.22 -50.11 -11.96
N GLN A 13 -55.26 -49.73 -12.78
CA GLN A 13 -54.46 -48.53 -12.55
C GLN A 13 -54.18 -47.83 -13.88
N ILE A 14 -54.46 -46.53 -13.87
CA ILE A 14 -54.43 -45.58 -14.96
C ILE A 14 -53.01 -45.00 -14.98
N GLY A 15 -52.30 -45.10 -16.10
CA GLY A 15 -51.03 -44.40 -16.33
C GLY A 15 -51.27 -43.29 -17.35
N VAL A 16 -51.28 -42.05 -16.87
CA VAL A 16 -51.46 -40.81 -17.64
C VAL A 16 -50.16 -40.43 -18.34
N LEU A 17 -50.26 -40.06 -19.62
CA LEU A 17 -49.29 -39.29 -20.40
C LEU A 17 -49.27 -37.81 -19.96
N ALA A 18 -48.08 -37.21 -19.81
CA ALA A 18 -47.79 -35.79 -20.07
C ALA A 18 -46.25 -35.59 -20.08
N LEU A 19 -45.59 -35.33 -21.21
CA LEU A 19 -45.37 -34.04 -21.91
C LEU A 19 -44.44 -33.04 -21.16
N ALA A 20 -43.24 -32.90 -21.74
CA ALA A 20 -42.39 -31.71 -21.90
C ALA A 20 -42.45 -30.59 -20.86
N GLY A 21 -41.30 -30.33 -20.23
CA GLY A 21 -41.02 -29.12 -19.47
C GLY A 21 -39.53 -28.96 -19.26
N SER A 22 -38.86 -28.31 -20.22
CA SER A 22 -37.47 -27.88 -20.12
C SER A 22 -37.35 -26.82 -19.02
N ALA A 23 -36.86 -27.20 -17.85
CA ALA A 23 -36.42 -26.26 -16.83
C ALA A 23 -34.90 -26.11 -16.95
N ALA A 24 -34.47 -25.07 -17.66
CA ALA A 24 -33.11 -24.56 -17.55
C ALA A 24 -32.92 -24.06 -16.11
N LEU A 25 -32.25 -24.87 -15.30
CA LEU A 25 -31.74 -24.46 -13.99
C LEU A 25 -30.60 -23.48 -14.24
N ALA A 26 -30.88 -22.19 -14.07
CA ALA A 26 -29.85 -21.18 -13.85
C ALA A 26 -29.12 -21.55 -12.55
N LEU A 27 -27.95 -22.18 -12.68
CA LEU A 27 -27.02 -22.38 -11.58
C LEU A 27 -26.37 -21.03 -11.28
N SER A 28 -27.02 -20.23 -10.42
CA SER A 28 -26.30 -19.25 -9.61
C SER A 28 -25.43 -20.04 -8.63
N ALA A 29 -24.22 -20.40 -9.07
CA ALA A 29 -23.26 -21.06 -8.21
C ALA A 29 -22.74 -20.04 -7.20
N CYS A 30 -23.30 -20.06 -5.99
CA CYS A 30 -22.55 -19.62 -4.81
C CYS A 30 -21.36 -20.56 -4.68
N THR A 31 -20.21 -20.20 -5.22
CA THR A 31 -18.97 -20.96 -5.03
C THR A 31 -18.57 -20.85 -3.58
N THR A 32 -18.78 -21.92 -2.82
CA THR A 32 -18.21 -22.06 -1.48
C THR A 32 -16.69 -22.22 -1.60
N PRO A 33 -15.90 -21.74 -0.62
CA PRO A 33 -14.46 -21.98 -0.58
C PRO A 33 -14.13 -23.48 -0.76
N GLY A 34 -13.26 -23.81 -1.71
CA GLY A 34 -12.86 -25.19 -2.02
C GLY A 34 -13.65 -25.91 -3.13
N SER A 35 -14.53 -25.21 -3.86
CA SER A 35 -15.17 -25.78 -5.05
C SER A 35 -14.21 -25.78 -6.26
N ALA A 36 -14.23 -26.86 -7.05
CA ALA A 36 -13.43 -26.97 -8.26
C ALA A 36 -13.98 -26.04 -9.35
N PHE A 37 -13.09 -25.31 -10.04
CA PHE A 37 -13.48 -24.51 -11.19
C PHE A 37 -13.83 -25.41 -12.39
N PRO A 38 -14.84 -25.04 -13.20
CA PRO A 38 -15.26 -25.84 -14.35
C PRO A 38 -14.17 -25.88 -15.46
N ASP A 39 -13.38 -24.82 -15.59
CA ASP A 39 -12.23 -24.72 -16.50
C ASP A 39 -11.23 -23.64 -16.04
N ALA A 40 -10.12 -23.50 -16.76
CA ALA A 40 -9.07 -22.54 -16.47
C ALA A 40 -9.50 -21.08 -16.68
N ALA A 41 -10.44 -20.82 -17.60
CA ALA A 41 -10.92 -19.46 -17.87
C ALA A 41 -11.81 -18.95 -16.72
N ALA A 42 -12.67 -19.81 -16.18
CA ALA A 42 -13.47 -19.53 -14.99
C ALA A 42 -12.59 -19.31 -13.75
N GLN A 43 -11.52 -20.11 -13.60
CA GLN A 43 -10.53 -19.88 -12.54
C GLN A 43 -9.84 -18.53 -12.71
N GLN A 44 -9.39 -18.18 -13.92
CA GLN A 44 -8.71 -16.91 -14.19
C GLN A 44 -9.62 -15.72 -13.92
N SER A 45 -10.87 -15.74 -14.39
CA SER A 45 -11.86 -14.69 -14.14
C SER A 45 -12.09 -14.50 -12.64
N TYR A 46 -12.29 -15.60 -11.90
CA TYR A 46 -12.46 -15.52 -10.44
C TYR A 46 -11.26 -14.88 -9.74
N MET A 47 -10.03 -15.24 -10.14
CA MET A 47 -8.83 -14.67 -9.54
C MET A 47 -8.67 -13.18 -9.86
N GLN A 48 -9.08 -12.74 -11.06
CA GLN A 48 -9.11 -11.33 -11.44
C GLN A 48 -10.15 -10.55 -10.63
N ASP A 49 -11.37 -11.08 -10.51
CA ASP A 49 -12.43 -10.46 -9.71
C ASP A 49 -12.02 -10.36 -8.23
N LEU A 50 -11.37 -11.41 -7.71
CA LEU A 50 -10.85 -11.41 -6.34
C LEU A 50 -9.73 -10.38 -6.15
N ALA A 51 -8.81 -10.27 -7.11
CA ALA A 51 -7.77 -9.25 -7.09
C ALA A 51 -8.37 -7.84 -7.07
N GLU A 52 -9.31 -7.56 -7.97
CA GLU A 52 -9.94 -6.26 -8.06
C GLU A 52 -10.66 -5.88 -6.77
N ALA A 53 -11.47 -6.80 -6.22
CA ALA A 53 -12.14 -6.57 -4.94
C ALA A 53 -11.15 -6.29 -3.78
N ARG A 54 -9.96 -6.90 -3.80
CA ARG A 54 -8.93 -6.66 -2.78
C ARG A 54 -8.21 -5.33 -2.96
N PHE A 55 -7.95 -4.92 -4.20
CA PHE A 55 -7.39 -3.59 -4.49
C PHE A 55 -8.39 -2.47 -4.16
N GLU A 56 -9.68 -2.67 -4.43
CA GLU A 56 -10.74 -1.71 -4.07
C GLU A 56 -10.81 -1.52 -2.54
N LEU A 57 -10.80 -2.63 -1.78
CA LEU A 57 -10.75 -2.56 -0.32
C LEU A 57 -9.48 -1.87 0.21
N LEU A 58 -8.33 -2.13 -0.43
CA LEU A 58 -7.08 -1.48 -0.05
C LEU A 58 -7.14 0.02 -0.31
N SER A 59 -7.55 0.43 -1.52
CA SER A 59 -7.67 1.84 -1.90
C SER A 59 -8.58 2.61 -0.95
N ALA A 60 -9.67 1.98 -0.52
CA ALA A 60 -10.64 2.59 0.39
C ALA A 60 -10.11 2.76 1.82
N GLN A 61 -9.01 2.10 2.20
CA GLN A 61 -8.52 2.08 3.59
C GLN A 61 -7.09 2.61 3.75
N ILE A 62 -6.24 2.50 2.74
CA ILE A 62 -4.80 2.77 2.87
C ILE A 62 -4.51 4.21 3.32
N GLY A 63 -5.18 5.21 2.75
CA GLY A 63 -5.06 6.60 3.18
C GLY A 63 -6.11 7.02 4.20
N GLN A 64 -6.91 6.09 4.71
CA GLN A 64 -7.89 6.37 5.76
C GLN A 64 -7.38 6.07 7.15
N ALA A 65 -6.44 5.12 7.32
CA ALA A 65 -6.10 4.52 8.61
C ALA A 65 -5.53 5.53 9.63
N PRO A 66 -6.36 6.11 10.51
CA PRO A 66 -5.84 6.80 11.68
C PRO A 66 -5.51 5.69 12.69
N ASP A 67 -4.70 5.99 13.69
CA ASP A 67 -4.39 5.07 14.78
C ASP A 67 -3.46 3.89 14.40
N VAL A 68 -2.33 4.18 13.76
CA VAL A 68 -1.33 3.19 13.33
C VAL A 68 0.00 3.39 14.04
N ILE A 69 0.61 2.29 14.49
CA ILE A 69 2.05 2.21 14.76
C ILE A 69 2.67 1.36 13.65
N GLY A 70 3.73 1.85 13.03
CA GLY A 70 4.38 1.15 11.93
C GLY A 70 5.85 1.50 11.78
N SER A 71 6.45 0.89 10.77
CA SER A 71 7.80 1.19 10.32
C SER A 71 7.82 1.33 8.81
N ALA A 72 8.55 2.33 8.33
CA ALA A 72 8.82 2.53 6.92
C ALA A 72 10.30 2.35 6.64
N TYR A 73 10.63 1.93 5.42
CA TYR A 73 12.01 1.77 4.98
C TYR A 73 12.11 2.04 3.49
N VAL A 74 13.22 2.67 3.09
CA VAL A 74 13.59 2.92 1.70
C VAL A 74 15.09 2.65 1.56
N HIS A 75 15.44 1.85 0.57
CA HIS A 75 16.80 1.45 0.29
C HIS A 75 17.05 1.45 -1.21
N ALA A 76 18.09 2.16 -1.63
CA ALA A 76 18.55 2.18 -3.00
C ALA A 76 20.07 2.00 -3.06
N VAL A 77 20.54 1.07 -3.91
CA VAL A 77 21.97 0.81 -4.10
C VAL A 77 22.30 0.74 -5.58
N SER A 78 23.25 1.56 -6.04
CA SER A 78 23.74 1.56 -7.42
C SER A 78 25.19 2.03 -7.52
N GLY A 79 26.13 1.11 -7.77
CA GLY A 79 27.55 1.45 -7.79
C GLY A 79 28.03 1.95 -6.42
N ASP A 80 28.46 3.21 -6.36
CA ASP A 80 28.86 3.89 -5.12
C ASP A 80 27.69 4.63 -4.44
N LEU A 81 26.51 4.69 -5.08
CA LEU A 81 25.29 5.21 -4.46
C LEU A 81 24.75 4.17 -3.48
N GLU A 82 24.60 4.57 -2.22
CA GLU A 82 23.99 3.79 -1.16
C GLU A 82 23.09 4.74 -0.34
N SER A 83 21.78 4.53 -0.39
CA SER A 83 20.78 5.30 0.36
C SER A 83 19.95 4.35 1.23
N HIS A 84 19.83 4.70 2.51
CA HIS A 84 19.11 3.92 3.51
C HIS A 84 18.32 4.86 4.42
N GLU A 85 17.01 4.71 4.41
CA GLU A 85 16.09 5.40 5.30
C GLU A 85 15.25 4.37 6.03
N ASN A 86 15.08 4.58 7.33
CA ASN A 86 14.25 3.73 8.19
C ASN A 86 13.57 4.61 9.21
N ASP A 87 12.25 4.55 9.27
CA ASP A 87 11.46 5.32 10.21
C ASP A 87 10.57 4.42 11.05
N SER A 88 10.40 4.79 12.32
CA SER A 88 9.22 4.37 13.09
C SER A 88 8.17 5.46 13.03
N VAL A 89 6.92 5.09 12.74
CA VAL A 89 5.81 6.02 12.54
C VAL A 89 4.67 5.72 13.49
N VAL A 90 4.08 6.79 14.03
CA VAL A 90 2.85 6.78 14.82
C VAL A 90 1.88 7.78 14.19
N LEU A 91 0.70 7.32 13.80
CA LEU A 91 -0.43 8.16 13.35
C LEU A 91 -1.57 7.98 14.35
N PHE A 92 -2.23 9.04 14.79
CA PHE A 92 -3.31 8.94 15.78
C PHE A 92 -4.35 10.06 15.61
N GLY A 93 -5.62 9.69 15.71
CA GLY A 93 -6.76 10.61 15.76
C GLY A 93 -7.17 11.21 14.42
N ASP A 94 -8.23 12.02 14.50
CA ASP A 94 -8.81 12.81 13.42
C ASP A 94 -9.29 14.17 14.00
N PRO A 95 -8.66 15.31 13.67
CA PRO A 95 -7.55 15.47 12.73
C PRO A 95 -6.29 14.71 13.19
N THR A 96 -5.55 14.17 12.23
CA THR A 96 -4.42 13.27 12.50
C THR A 96 -3.25 14.02 13.13
N SER A 97 -2.71 13.42 14.18
CA SER A 97 -1.37 13.72 14.69
C SER A 97 -0.42 12.63 14.19
N SER A 98 0.79 13.03 13.79
CA SER A 98 1.80 12.10 13.30
C SER A 98 3.13 12.30 14.01
N PHE A 99 3.81 11.22 14.35
CA PHE A 99 5.19 11.25 14.78
C PHE A 99 6.01 10.27 13.94
N SER A 100 7.05 10.77 13.28
CA SER A 100 8.05 9.97 12.58
C SER A 100 9.38 10.12 13.28
N GLN A 101 10.10 9.01 13.46
CA GLN A 101 11.42 9.02 14.05
C GLN A 101 12.40 8.25 13.16
N ASP A 102 13.45 8.95 12.76
CA ASP A 102 14.52 8.45 11.91
C ASP A 102 15.42 7.49 12.70
N LYS A 103 15.62 6.30 12.15
CA LYS A 103 16.45 5.21 12.67
C LYS A 103 17.71 4.97 11.84
N GLY A 104 17.89 5.67 10.72
CA GLY A 104 18.86 5.38 9.67
C GLY A 104 20.23 6.06 9.82
N SER A 105 20.38 7.10 10.66
CA SER A 105 21.65 7.84 10.74
C SER A 105 22.70 7.15 11.64
N ALA A 106 23.84 6.76 11.05
CA ALA A 106 24.98 6.18 11.78
C ALA A 106 25.68 7.21 12.69
N ASP A 107 25.73 8.48 12.27
CA ASP A 107 26.36 9.58 13.01
C ASP A 107 25.38 10.27 13.97
N GLY A 108 24.11 9.84 13.97
CA GLY A 108 23.06 10.33 14.86
C GLY A 108 22.41 11.62 14.38
N ASP A 109 22.67 12.05 13.15
CA ASP A 109 22.04 13.16 12.43
C ASP A 109 20.63 12.79 11.97
N THR A 110 19.76 12.55 12.94
CA THR A 110 18.35 12.19 12.74
C THR A 110 17.47 13.44 12.59
N VAL A 111 16.36 13.30 11.87
CA VAL A 111 15.29 14.32 11.83
C VAL A 111 13.99 13.63 12.22
N ASP A 112 13.59 13.78 13.48
CA ASP A 112 12.29 13.29 13.93
C ASP A 112 11.24 14.39 13.68
N ILE A 113 10.06 14.01 13.20
CA ILE A 113 9.00 14.96 12.80
C ILE A 113 7.74 14.68 13.60
N TYR A 114 7.26 15.68 14.33
CA TYR A 114 6.00 15.65 15.06
C TYR A 114 5.00 16.67 14.49
N HIS A 115 3.90 16.18 13.93
CA HIS A 115 2.76 16.98 13.52
C HIS A 115 1.68 16.96 14.60
N LEU A 116 1.36 18.16 15.10
CA LEU A 116 0.23 18.35 16.01
C LEU A 116 -1.08 18.37 15.22
N PRO A 117 -2.15 17.81 15.78
CA PRO A 117 -3.43 17.70 15.08
C PRO A 117 -3.99 19.09 14.73
N GLY A 118 -4.16 19.36 13.43
CA GLY A 118 -4.69 20.62 12.91
C GLY A 118 -3.70 21.80 12.94
N ALA A 119 -2.43 21.56 13.21
CA ALA A 119 -1.41 22.61 13.19
C ALA A 119 -0.98 22.95 11.75
N ALA A 120 -0.61 24.21 11.52
CA ALA A 120 -0.04 24.67 10.25
C ALA A 120 1.50 24.53 10.20
N TYR A 121 2.08 23.82 11.16
CA TYR A 121 3.51 23.63 11.32
C TYR A 121 3.82 22.22 11.80
N ASP A 122 5.03 21.77 11.49
CA ASP A 122 5.62 20.55 12.02
C ASP A 122 6.72 20.92 13.02
N LEU A 123 6.87 20.10 14.05
CA LEU A 123 7.92 20.20 15.05
C LEU A 123 9.00 19.17 14.73
N LEU A 124 10.21 19.64 14.47
CA LEU A 124 11.37 18.81 14.21
C LEU A 124 12.18 18.67 15.49
N LEU A 125 12.63 17.46 15.79
CA LEU A 125 13.65 17.17 16.79
C LEU A 125 14.91 16.71 16.05
N LEU A 126 15.93 17.56 16.06
CA LEU A 126 17.17 17.34 15.32
C LEU A 126 18.17 16.52 16.14
N GLY A 127 18.85 15.58 15.48
CA GLY A 127 19.91 14.74 16.01
C GLY A 127 21.32 15.30 15.75
N GLY A 128 22.33 14.65 16.33
CA GLY A 128 23.74 14.86 15.96
C GLY A 128 24.21 16.31 15.84
N GLU A 129 24.89 16.62 14.73
CA GLU A 129 25.35 17.96 14.34
C GLU A 129 24.20 18.86 13.89
N LEU A 130 23.09 18.29 13.41
CA LEU A 130 21.88 19.04 13.01
C LEU A 130 21.30 19.87 14.17
N LYS A 131 21.52 19.45 15.43
CA LYS A 131 21.12 20.21 16.63
C LYS A 131 21.67 21.65 16.65
N GLU A 132 22.82 21.89 16.04
CA GLU A 132 23.45 23.21 16.02
C GLU A 132 22.75 24.19 15.04
N LEU A 133 21.80 23.70 14.22
CA LEU A 133 21.03 24.53 13.29
C LEU A 133 19.99 25.42 13.99
N ALA A 134 19.65 25.14 15.25
CA ALA A 134 18.71 25.93 16.03
C ALA A 134 19.14 26.05 17.51
N PRO A 135 18.83 27.17 18.18
CA PRO A 135 19.21 27.39 19.58
C PRO A 135 18.36 26.61 20.60
N THR A 136 17.26 25.99 20.19
CA THR A 136 16.35 25.23 21.07
C THR A 136 16.24 23.78 20.62
N GLU A 137 15.73 22.92 21.51
CA GLU A 137 15.58 21.50 21.24
C GLU A 137 14.65 21.20 20.06
N TRP A 138 13.52 21.93 19.96
CA TRP A 138 12.55 21.75 18.89
C TRP A 138 12.64 22.88 17.86
N VAL A 139 12.37 22.54 16.61
CA VAL A 139 12.31 23.48 15.49
C VAL A 139 10.93 23.44 14.86
N ALA A 140 10.26 24.58 14.72
CA ALA A 140 8.99 24.67 14.02
C ALA A 140 9.20 25.13 12.57
N VAL A 141 8.69 24.33 11.63
CA VAL A 141 8.68 24.62 10.19
C VAL A 141 7.24 24.59 9.68
N GLN A 142 6.94 25.25 8.56
CA GLN A 142 5.60 25.21 7.99
C GLN A 142 5.32 23.79 7.54
N THR A 143 4.12 23.29 7.84
CA THR A 143 3.80 21.91 7.50
C THR A 143 3.72 21.71 6.00
N GLN A 144 4.24 20.58 5.54
CA GLN A 144 4.06 20.09 4.17
C GLN A 144 2.84 19.18 4.05
N TYR A 145 2.23 18.77 5.17
CA TYR A 145 1.07 17.88 5.24
C TYR A 145 -0.23 18.62 4.96
N VAL A 146 -0.31 19.23 3.79
CA VAL A 146 -1.57 19.81 3.29
C VAL A 146 -2.34 18.69 2.63
N ALA A 147 -3.25 18.05 3.38
CA ALA A 147 -4.17 17.10 2.80
C ALA A 147 -5.03 17.81 1.75
N GLU A 148 -4.88 17.45 0.48
CA GLU A 148 -5.87 17.79 -0.53
C GLU A 148 -7.09 16.90 -0.30
N GLU A 149 -7.98 17.34 0.60
CA GLU A 149 -9.30 16.75 0.72
C GLU A 149 -9.98 16.82 -0.65
N ASP A 150 -10.47 15.68 -1.14
CA ASP A 150 -11.26 15.55 -2.37
C ASP A 150 -10.53 15.79 -3.71
N ALA A 151 -9.19 15.69 -3.77
CA ALA A 151 -8.51 15.61 -5.07
C ALA A 151 -8.86 14.30 -5.81
N GLU A 152 -9.21 14.39 -7.10
CA GLU A 152 -9.51 13.21 -7.93
C GLU A 152 -8.29 12.28 -7.98
N GLY A 153 -8.44 11.05 -7.49
CA GLY A 153 -7.35 10.08 -7.38
C GLY A 153 -6.58 10.10 -6.06
N SER A 154 -6.97 10.94 -5.09
CA SER A 154 -6.41 10.90 -3.73
C SER A 154 -6.75 9.59 -3.03
N LEU A 155 -5.73 8.95 -2.43
CA LEU A 155 -5.88 7.74 -1.61
C LEU A 155 -6.39 8.04 -0.19
N GLY A 156 -6.53 9.31 0.16
CA GLY A 156 -7.02 9.78 1.45
C GLY A 156 -6.00 10.66 2.20
N PRO A 157 -6.44 11.32 3.27
CA PRO A 157 -5.66 12.32 3.98
C PRO A 157 -4.42 11.76 4.68
N ALA A 158 -4.37 10.47 5.02
CA ALA A 158 -3.21 9.91 5.71
C ALA A 158 -1.97 9.83 4.80
N CYS A 159 -2.14 9.74 3.49
CA CYS A 159 -1.02 9.53 2.54
C CYS A 159 -0.04 10.70 2.44
N VAL A 160 -0.30 11.85 3.07
CA VAL A 160 0.66 12.95 3.16
C VAL A 160 1.66 12.76 4.30
N TYR A 161 1.34 11.94 5.31
CA TYR A 161 2.20 11.78 6.48
C TYR A 161 3.36 10.81 6.21
N PRO A 162 4.52 11.01 6.86
CA PRO A 162 5.68 10.16 6.68
C PRO A 162 5.37 8.69 6.98
N GLY A 163 6.10 7.82 6.30
CA GLY A 163 6.01 6.37 6.40
C GLY A 163 4.79 5.74 5.75
N ILE A 164 3.57 6.18 6.05
CA ILE A 164 2.38 5.67 5.33
C ILE A 164 2.38 6.16 3.87
N SER A 165 2.92 7.35 3.60
CA SER A 165 3.14 7.87 2.24
C SER A 165 3.89 6.86 1.36
N ILE A 166 4.90 6.16 1.90
CA ILE A 166 5.64 5.11 1.18
C ILE A 166 4.72 3.99 0.67
N ALA A 167 3.74 3.55 1.48
CA ALA A 167 2.76 2.56 1.05
C ALA A 167 1.83 3.12 -0.04
N CYS A 168 1.41 4.38 0.10
CA CYS A 168 0.58 5.07 -0.89
C CYS A 168 1.31 5.27 -2.22
N ASP A 169 2.60 5.56 -2.18
CA ASP A 169 3.48 5.73 -3.34
C ASP A 169 3.70 4.40 -4.06
N ILE A 170 3.98 3.31 -3.34
CA ILE A 170 4.06 1.98 -3.92
C ILE A 170 2.72 1.58 -4.55
N TYR A 171 1.60 1.83 -3.87
CA TYR A 171 0.26 1.56 -4.42
C TYR A 171 0.02 2.35 -5.71
N THR A 172 0.36 3.64 -5.73
CA THR A 172 0.23 4.50 -6.91
C THR A 172 1.06 3.97 -8.08
N ALA A 173 2.30 3.54 -7.83
CA ALA A 173 3.15 2.93 -8.85
C ALA A 173 2.57 1.61 -9.40
N VAL A 174 1.96 0.80 -8.53
CA VAL A 174 1.25 -0.43 -8.95
C VAL A 174 0.06 -0.10 -9.84
N GLU A 175 -0.82 0.82 -9.44
CA GLU A 175 -2.00 1.19 -10.24
C GLU A 175 -1.64 1.84 -11.58
N ALA A 176 -0.61 2.69 -11.60
CA ALA A 176 -0.05 3.25 -12.82
C ALA A 176 0.44 2.14 -13.77
N THR A 177 1.15 1.15 -13.23
CA THR A 177 1.62 -0.02 -14.02
C THR A 177 0.46 -0.85 -14.54
N ARG A 178 -0.55 -1.14 -13.71
CA ARG A 178 -1.74 -1.90 -14.12
C ARG A 178 -2.51 -1.22 -15.25
N SER A 179 -2.47 0.11 -15.28
CA SER A 179 -3.12 0.94 -16.30
C SER A 179 -2.27 1.16 -17.56
N SER A 180 -0.99 0.75 -17.54
CA SER A 180 -0.04 0.93 -18.65
C SER A 180 0.02 -0.28 -19.60
N LYS A 181 0.88 -0.21 -20.62
CA LYS A 181 1.15 -1.33 -21.54
C LYS A 181 1.81 -2.52 -20.82
N GLU A 182 2.61 -2.25 -19.79
CA GLU A 182 3.24 -3.23 -18.89
C GLU A 182 2.22 -3.96 -18.00
N GLY A 183 1.05 -3.37 -17.76
CA GLY A 183 -0.01 -3.97 -16.96
C GLY A 183 -0.43 -5.35 -17.45
N VAL A 184 -0.37 -5.60 -18.77
CA VAL A 184 -0.63 -6.91 -19.39
C VAL A 184 0.40 -7.97 -18.96
N LEU A 185 1.63 -7.55 -18.66
CA LEU A 185 2.72 -8.41 -18.21
C LEU A 185 2.72 -8.59 -16.68
N SER A 186 2.15 -7.65 -15.94
CA SER A 186 2.00 -7.76 -14.48
C SER A 186 1.03 -8.88 -14.12
N SER A 187 1.54 -9.95 -13.49
CA SER A 187 0.69 -11.01 -12.97
C SER A 187 0.23 -10.65 -11.57
N VAL A 188 -1.08 -10.65 -11.33
CA VAL A 188 -1.64 -10.52 -9.98
C VAL A 188 -2.02 -11.89 -9.44
N VAL A 189 -1.51 -12.23 -8.27
CA VAL A 189 -1.84 -13.47 -7.55
C VAL A 189 -2.35 -13.10 -6.17
N VAL A 190 -3.56 -13.56 -5.83
CA VAL A 190 -4.14 -13.38 -4.50
C VAL A 190 -4.16 -14.71 -3.76
N SER A 191 -3.59 -14.73 -2.56
CA SER A 191 -3.69 -15.85 -1.63
C SER A 191 -4.54 -15.41 -0.43
N MET A 192 -5.61 -16.17 -0.15
CA MET A 192 -6.51 -15.93 0.97
C MET A 192 -6.22 -16.93 2.10
N ARG A 193 -6.25 -16.46 3.35
CA ARG A 193 -6.21 -17.32 4.54
C ARG A 193 -7.62 -17.55 5.09
N ASN A 194 -7.75 -18.56 5.94
CA ASN A 194 -9.03 -18.93 6.57
C ASN A 194 -9.57 -17.86 7.54
N ASP A 195 -8.69 -17.03 8.08
CA ASP A 195 -9.05 -15.89 8.94
C ASP A 195 -9.55 -14.67 8.14
N GLY A 196 -9.58 -14.78 6.80
CA GLY A 196 -9.99 -13.69 5.92
C GLY A 196 -8.85 -12.76 5.50
N SER A 197 -7.64 -12.89 6.05
CA SER A 197 -6.48 -12.11 5.58
C SER A 197 -6.06 -12.51 4.16
N SER A 198 -5.40 -11.59 3.45
CA SER A 198 -4.88 -11.84 2.11
C SER A 198 -3.43 -11.41 1.93
N GLN A 199 -2.79 -12.08 0.98
CA GLN A 199 -1.53 -11.67 0.37
C GLN A 199 -1.77 -11.47 -1.12
N ILE A 200 -1.45 -10.29 -1.64
CA ILE A 200 -1.43 -9.97 -3.06
C ILE A 200 0.03 -9.93 -3.50
N SER A 201 0.37 -10.66 -4.56
CA SER A 201 1.66 -10.57 -5.24
C SER A 201 1.42 -9.96 -6.62
N THR A 202 2.08 -8.84 -6.89
CA THR A 202 1.94 -8.04 -8.11
C THR A 202 3.31 -7.44 -8.46
N SER A 203 3.34 -6.45 -9.35
CA SER A 203 4.55 -5.71 -9.69
C SER A 203 4.24 -4.26 -10.04
N ALA A 204 5.23 -3.39 -9.87
CA ALA A 204 5.26 -2.05 -10.44
C ALA A 204 6.42 -1.96 -11.46
N SER A 205 6.22 -1.28 -12.57
CA SER A 205 7.33 -0.99 -13.51
C SER A 205 8.28 0.03 -12.88
N LEU A 206 9.56 0.00 -13.25
CA LEU A 206 10.51 1.03 -12.84
C LEU A 206 10.05 2.41 -13.30
N GLU A 207 9.49 2.54 -14.52
CA GLU A 207 8.90 3.79 -15.01
C GLU A 207 7.87 4.36 -14.04
N SER A 208 6.89 3.55 -13.63
CA SER A 208 5.84 3.98 -12.69
C SER A 208 6.39 4.34 -11.32
N VAL A 209 7.42 3.63 -10.85
CA VAL A 209 8.09 3.92 -9.57
C VAL A 209 8.80 5.27 -9.63
N LEU A 210 9.55 5.55 -10.70
CA LEU A 210 10.25 6.81 -10.88
C LEU A 210 9.28 7.99 -11.09
N ALA A 211 8.14 7.75 -11.75
CA ALA A 211 7.13 8.77 -11.99
C ALA A 211 6.44 9.29 -10.71
N VAL A 212 6.45 8.50 -9.63
CA VAL A 212 5.97 8.96 -8.30
C VAL A 212 6.91 10.03 -7.74
N GLY A 213 8.22 9.93 -7.99
CA GLY A 213 9.22 10.95 -7.67
C GLY A 213 9.60 11.09 -6.19
N THR A 214 8.78 10.59 -5.26
CA THR A 214 9.00 10.68 -3.80
C THR A 214 9.53 9.40 -3.17
N LEU A 215 9.44 8.26 -3.85
CA LEU A 215 9.73 6.96 -3.24
C LEU A 215 11.23 6.66 -3.12
N PHE A 216 12.06 7.16 -4.04
CA PHE A 216 13.51 6.97 -4.03
C PHE A 216 14.18 8.27 -4.48
N ASP A 217 15.10 8.79 -3.65
CA ASP A 217 15.99 9.88 -4.03
C ASP A 217 17.15 9.33 -4.88
N LEU A 218 16.97 9.35 -6.21
CA LEU A 218 17.95 8.89 -7.18
C LEU A 218 18.53 10.08 -7.96
N PRO A 219 19.85 10.11 -8.21
CA PRO A 219 20.46 11.15 -9.04
C PRO A 219 19.88 11.22 -10.46
N ASP A 220 19.66 12.43 -10.97
CA ASP A 220 19.11 12.67 -12.32
C ASP A 220 19.91 12.00 -13.45
N ASP A 221 21.25 11.93 -13.30
CA ASP A 221 22.14 11.28 -14.27
C ASP A 221 21.95 9.77 -14.30
N LEU A 222 21.69 9.14 -13.14
CA LEU A 222 21.32 7.73 -13.06
C LEU A 222 19.95 7.50 -13.72
N VAL A 223 18.94 8.30 -13.35
CA VAL A 223 17.57 8.18 -13.89
C VAL A 223 17.56 8.34 -15.41
N SER A 224 18.28 9.32 -15.93
CA SER A 224 18.36 9.59 -17.37
C SER A 224 19.20 8.58 -18.16
N SER A 225 19.95 7.70 -17.48
CA SER A 225 20.74 6.63 -18.12
C SER A 225 19.92 5.38 -18.47
N PHE A 226 18.73 5.21 -17.88
CA PHE A 226 17.90 4.03 -18.10
C PHE A 226 17.37 3.97 -19.54
N SER A 227 17.48 2.78 -20.14
CA SER A 227 16.86 2.47 -21.42
C SER A 227 15.36 2.21 -21.28
N GLU A 228 14.63 2.17 -22.40
CA GLU A 228 13.20 1.78 -22.39
C GLU A 228 12.99 0.37 -21.79
N ASP A 229 13.94 -0.55 -22.00
CA ASP A 229 13.87 -1.90 -21.44
C ASP A 229 14.10 -1.90 -19.92
N ASP A 230 15.00 -1.05 -19.42
CA ASP A 230 15.21 -0.87 -17.97
C ASP A 230 13.95 -0.31 -17.30
N LEU A 231 13.36 0.74 -17.90
CA LEU A 231 12.13 1.38 -17.43
C LEU A 231 10.93 0.41 -17.40
N ALA A 232 10.85 -0.51 -18.37
CA ALA A 232 9.82 -1.54 -18.43
C ALA A 232 10.02 -2.69 -17.43
N THR A 233 11.13 -2.72 -16.68
CA THR A 233 11.41 -3.77 -15.69
C THR A 233 10.34 -3.78 -14.61
N LEU A 234 9.73 -4.96 -14.40
CA LEU A 234 8.72 -5.18 -13.36
C LEU A 234 9.39 -5.54 -12.03
N LEU A 235 9.28 -4.63 -11.06
CA LEU A 235 9.72 -4.79 -9.69
C LEU A 235 8.62 -5.50 -8.88
N PRO A 236 8.91 -6.63 -8.22
CA PRO A 236 7.96 -7.34 -7.38
C PRO A 236 7.39 -6.46 -6.27
N VAL A 237 6.07 -6.56 -6.07
CA VAL A 237 5.37 -5.93 -4.95
C VAL A 237 4.54 -6.99 -4.22
N THR A 238 4.68 -7.04 -2.89
CA THR A 238 3.85 -7.89 -2.03
C THR A 238 3.04 -7.02 -1.08
N ILE A 239 1.73 -7.27 -1.03
CA ILE A 239 0.78 -6.56 -0.18
C ILE A 239 0.12 -7.57 0.74
N PHE A 240 0.16 -7.30 2.04
CA PHE A 240 -0.54 -8.06 3.08
C PHE A 240 -1.69 -7.22 3.62
N GLN A 241 -2.88 -7.83 3.68
CA GLN A 241 -4.08 -7.21 4.22
C GLN A 241 -4.68 -8.05 5.34
N ASN A 242 -5.30 -7.37 6.30
CA ASN A 242 -6.14 -8.01 7.32
C ASN A 242 -7.47 -8.49 6.70
N ALA A 243 -8.36 -9.05 7.53
CA ALA A 243 -9.63 -9.61 7.06
C ALA A 243 -10.56 -8.53 6.48
N GLU A 244 -10.48 -7.33 7.04
CA GLU A 244 -11.26 -6.15 6.68
C GLU A 244 -10.74 -5.48 5.40
N GLY A 245 -9.56 -5.87 4.89
CA GLY A 245 -8.93 -5.29 3.70
C GLY A 245 -7.94 -4.17 3.99
N GLY A 246 -7.73 -3.83 5.26
CA GLY A 246 -6.77 -2.83 5.71
C GLY A 246 -5.34 -3.31 5.53
N LEU A 247 -4.44 -2.37 5.27
CA LEU A 247 -3.02 -2.65 5.05
C LEU A 247 -2.36 -3.20 6.33
N VAL A 248 -1.62 -4.29 6.19
CA VAL A 248 -0.73 -4.83 7.24
C VAL A 248 0.73 -4.58 6.84
N LYS A 249 1.08 -4.86 5.59
CA LYS A 249 2.42 -4.61 5.05
C LYS A 249 2.36 -4.42 3.55
N MET A 250 3.14 -3.49 3.02
CA MET A 250 3.39 -3.37 1.59
C MET A 250 4.89 -3.28 1.39
N GLU A 251 5.42 -4.09 0.47
CA GLU A 251 6.84 -4.09 0.14
C GLU A 251 7.00 -4.14 -1.38
N LEU A 252 7.80 -3.22 -1.90
CA LEU A 252 8.40 -3.25 -3.21
C LEU A 252 9.86 -3.66 -3.05
N SER A 253 10.31 -4.69 -3.77
CA SER A 253 11.73 -5.05 -3.77
C SER A 253 12.12 -5.70 -5.08
N GLY A 254 13.20 -5.20 -5.69
CA GLY A 254 13.66 -5.71 -6.96
C GLY A 254 15.04 -5.20 -7.35
N THR A 255 15.45 -5.62 -8.54
CA THR A 255 16.74 -5.30 -9.10
C THR A 255 16.57 -5.02 -10.58
N VAL A 256 17.14 -3.92 -11.04
CA VAL A 256 17.21 -3.53 -12.45
C VAL A 256 18.62 -3.82 -12.92
N GLU A 257 18.75 -4.76 -13.85
CA GLU A 257 20.03 -5.18 -14.42
C GLU A 257 20.38 -4.28 -15.62
N SER A 258 20.68 -3.01 -15.35
CA SER A 258 21.13 -2.03 -16.35
C SER A 258 22.67 -2.01 -16.48
N GLU A 259 23.25 -1.01 -17.16
CA GLU A 259 24.72 -0.80 -17.19
C GLU A 259 25.30 -0.70 -15.76
N THR A 260 24.59 -0.04 -14.86
CA THR A 260 24.86 -0.08 -13.42
C THR A 260 23.69 -0.74 -12.71
N LYS A 261 23.96 -1.87 -12.06
CA LYS A 261 22.94 -2.60 -11.30
C LYS A 261 22.30 -1.68 -10.26
N LEU A 262 20.97 -1.54 -10.30
CA LEU A 262 20.20 -0.80 -9.31
C LEU A 262 19.39 -1.79 -8.48
N GLN A 263 19.58 -1.78 -7.17
CA GLN A 263 18.77 -2.54 -6.20
C GLN A 263 17.86 -1.58 -5.46
N LEU A 264 16.57 -1.91 -5.42
CA LEU A 264 15.54 -1.09 -4.78
C LEU A 264 14.78 -1.93 -3.77
N GLN A 265 14.54 -1.36 -2.60
CA GLN A 265 13.63 -1.91 -1.61
C GLN A 265 12.92 -0.75 -0.91
N ALA A 266 11.59 -0.78 -0.88
CA ALA A 266 10.81 0.16 -0.11
C ALA A 266 9.62 -0.57 0.52
N GLY A 267 9.18 -0.13 1.69
CA GLY A 267 8.01 -0.71 2.30
C GLY A 267 7.53 -0.02 3.55
N PHE A 268 6.33 -0.43 3.95
CA PHE A 268 5.68 -0.02 5.19
C PHE A 268 5.05 -1.24 5.85
N GLU A 269 5.18 -1.34 7.16
CA GLU A 269 4.63 -2.43 7.96
C GLU A 269 3.93 -1.87 9.20
N VAL A 270 2.66 -2.24 9.37
CA VAL A 270 1.86 -1.95 10.56
C VAL A 270 2.23 -2.96 11.64
N SER A 271 2.69 -2.45 12.78
CA SER A 271 3.06 -3.26 13.95
C SER A 271 2.04 -3.17 15.09
N GLY A 272 1.10 -2.22 15.04
CA GLY A 272 0.04 -2.10 16.04
C GLY A 272 -0.93 -0.96 15.78
N THR A 273 -1.88 -0.83 16.70
CA THR A 273 -2.79 0.32 16.79
C THR A 273 -2.22 1.31 17.79
N SER A 274 -2.14 2.58 17.40
CA SER A 274 -1.58 3.61 18.28
C SER A 274 -2.60 4.15 19.27
N THR A 275 -2.08 4.84 20.27
CA THR A 275 -2.80 5.59 21.27
C THR A 275 -2.15 6.96 21.44
N LEU A 276 -2.81 7.88 22.15
CA LEU A 276 -2.23 9.17 22.49
C LEU A 276 -0.91 9.05 23.28
N GLU A 277 -0.72 7.96 24.03
CA GLU A 277 0.51 7.72 24.83
C GLU A 277 1.73 7.40 23.95
N ASP A 278 1.50 7.01 22.69
CA ASP A 278 2.57 6.71 21.73
C ASP A 278 3.13 7.96 21.04
N LEU A 279 2.50 9.12 21.25
CA LEU A 279 2.95 10.41 20.71
C LEU A 279 3.85 11.18 21.70
N PRO A 280 4.79 12.01 21.22
CA PRO A 280 5.54 12.92 22.07
C PRO A 280 4.63 13.89 22.83
N THR A 281 5.08 14.29 24.02
CA THR A 281 4.45 15.41 24.71
C THR A 281 4.75 16.70 23.96
N GLU A 282 3.75 17.54 23.74
CA GLU A 282 3.93 18.84 23.10
C GLU A 282 4.96 19.68 23.87
N PRO A 283 5.99 20.23 23.19
CA PRO A 283 7.02 21.03 23.84
C PRO A 283 6.48 22.39 24.31
N SER A 284 7.16 22.99 25.28
CA SER A 284 6.87 24.38 25.65
C SER A 284 7.24 25.31 24.50
N GLY A 285 6.48 26.38 24.28
CA GLY A 285 6.83 27.40 23.28
C GLY A 285 8.18 28.10 23.53
N PHE A 286 8.76 28.00 24.74
CA PHE A 286 10.12 28.48 25.03
C PHE A 286 11.23 27.54 24.54
N ASP A 287 10.88 26.29 24.23
CA ASP A 287 11.79 25.24 23.78
C ASP A 287 11.69 25.02 22.25
N VAL A 288 11.04 25.94 21.53
CA VAL A 288 10.79 25.87 20.08
C VAL A 288 11.37 27.08 19.36
N THR A 289 12.20 26.81 18.33
CA THR A 289 12.72 27.82 17.40
C THR A 289 11.88 27.76 16.13
N ALA A 290 11.16 28.83 15.82
CA ALA A 290 10.41 28.92 14.57
C ALA A 290 11.32 29.36 13.41
N ILE A 291 11.36 28.58 12.32
CA ILE A 291 12.04 28.96 11.08
C ILE A 291 11.07 29.78 10.22
N PRO A 292 11.40 31.04 9.90
CA PRO A 292 10.55 31.86 9.02
C PRO A 292 10.36 31.20 7.66
N ALA A 293 9.16 31.31 7.08
CA ALA A 293 8.83 30.68 5.79
C ALA A 293 9.81 31.05 4.66
N ALA A 294 10.36 32.27 4.68
CA ALA A 294 11.36 32.72 3.69
C ALA A 294 12.71 31.99 3.80
N ASP A 295 13.01 31.41 4.97
CA ASP A 295 14.29 30.76 5.26
C ASP A 295 14.19 29.22 5.28
N GLN A 296 12.98 28.66 5.17
CA GLN A 296 12.76 27.21 5.28
C GLN A 296 13.44 26.41 4.16
N ALA A 297 13.47 26.91 2.92
CA ALA A 297 14.17 26.23 1.84
C ALA A 297 15.68 26.09 2.16
N ALA A 298 16.32 27.18 2.58
CA ALA A 298 17.74 27.16 2.96
C ALA A 298 18.01 26.29 4.20
N PHE A 299 17.04 26.20 5.11
CA PHE A 299 17.12 25.31 6.27
C PHE A 299 17.09 23.83 5.87
N TRP A 300 16.18 23.43 4.97
CA TRP A 300 16.11 22.08 4.43
C TRP A 300 17.35 21.71 3.59
N ASP A 301 17.79 22.61 2.70
CA ASP A 301 19.03 22.43 1.92
C ASP A 301 20.23 22.14 2.85
N ARG A 302 20.28 22.82 4.00
CA ARG A 302 21.36 22.65 4.98
C ARG A 302 21.27 21.32 5.72
N ILE A 303 20.07 20.82 6.01
CA ILE A 303 19.87 19.47 6.57
C ILE A 303 20.36 18.42 5.57
N GLU A 304 19.97 18.55 4.30
CA GLU A 304 20.38 17.60 3.25
C GLU A 304 21.90 17.60 3.02
N GLU A 305 22.55 18.77 3.06
CA GLU A 305 24.01 18.87 2.96
C GLU A 305 24.72 18.12 4.09
N LEU A 306 24.17 18.16 5.31
CA LEU A 306 24.77 17.54 6.49
C LEU A 306 24.50 16.03 6.60
N ARG A 307 23.46 15.52 5.94
CA ARG A 307 23.10 14.08 5.96
C ARG A 307 23.75 13.27 4.82
N LYS A 308 24.48 13.90 3.89
CA LYS A 308 25.22 13.28 2.78
C LYS A 308 26.64 12.89 3.17
#